data_AF-A0A839XNZ9-F1
#
_entry.id   AF-A0A839XNZ9-F1
#
_cell.length_a   1.000
_cell.length_b   1.000
_cell.length_c   1.000
_cell.angle_alpha   90.00
_cell.angle_beta   90.00
_cell.angle_gamma   90.00
#
_symmetry.space_group_name_H-M   'P 1'
#
loop_
_entity.id
_entity.type
_entity.pdbx_description
1 polymer ?
#
loop_
_entity_poly.entity_id
_entity_poly.type
_entity_poly.pdbx_seq_one_letter_code
_entity_poly.pdbx_strand_id
1 'polypeptide(L)'
;MAESGVEALEDLLQEMERRGKVLGEQPGRPPKVSRKLADKRSLSLHPLVCAIDECHELFQYPTFGKRAAELAVRLIKRGRKDGIVLLLAT
;
A
#
# COMPACT_ATOMS: atom_id res chain seq x y z
N MET A 1 6.54 -6.10 -16.44
CA MET A 1 6.98 -4.75 -16.00
C MET A 1 5.77 -3.88 -15.65
N ALA A 2 4.92 -3.49 -16.61
CA ALA A 2 3.72 -2.71 -16.30
C ALA A 2 2.60 -3.50 -15.61
N GLU A 3 2.29 -4.72 -16.11
CA GLU A 3 1.29 -5.61 -15.52
C GLU A 3 1.62 -5.98 -14.07
N SER A 4 2.88 -6.36 -13.81
CA SER A 4 3.40 -6.60 -12.46
C SER A 4 3.35 -5.37 -11.55
N GLY A 5 3.44 -4.16 -12.11
CA GLY A 5 3.28 -2.91 -11.35
C GLY A 5 1.83 -2.66 -10.93
N VAL A 6 0.87 -2.98 -11.80
CA VAL A 6 -0.57 -2.92 -11.47
C VAL A 6 -0.91 -3.96 -10.40
N GLU A 7 -0.46 -5.19 -10.56
CA GLU A 7 -0.68 -6.27 -9.60
C GLU A 7 -0.15 -5.90 -8.20
N ALA A 8 1.08 -5.40 -8.12
CA ALA A 8 1.66 -4.93 -6.86
C ALA A 8 0.82 -3.82 -6.20
N LEU A 9 0.30 -2.88 -6.97
CA LEU A 9 -0.57 -1.82 -6.44
C LEU A 9 -1.92 -2.38 -5.93
N GLU A 10 -2.45 -3.42 -6.57
CA GLU A 10 -3.68 -4.09 -6.15
C GLU A 10 -3.50 -4.88 -4.87
N ASP A 11 -2.41 -5.63 -4.76
CA ASP A 11 -2.03 -6.36 -3.55
C ASP A 11 -1.91 -5.43 -2.35
N LEU A 12 -1.32 -4.24 -2.54
CA LEU A 12 -1.20 -3.25 -1.47
C LEU A 12 -2.55 -2.67 -1.04
N LEU A 13 -3.50 -2.50 -1.96
CA LEU A 13 -4.87 -2.09 -1.60
C LEU A 13 -5.59 -3.19 -0.82
N GLN A 14 -5.44 -4.45 -1.21
CA GLN A 14 -5.97 -5.58 -0.44
C GLN A 14 -5.35 -5.66 0.96
N GLU A 15 -4.04 -5.45 1.05
CA GLU A 15 -3.33 -5.44 2.33
C GLU A 15 -3.79 -4.28 3.22
N MET A 16 -4.08 -3.09 2.67
CA MET A 16 -4.71 -2.00 3.45
C MET A 16 -6.04 -2.43 4.05
N GLU A 17 -6.90 -3.11 3.27
CA GLU A 17 -8.19 -3.58 3.78
C GLU A 17 -8.02 -4.61 4.89
N ARG A 18 -7.08 -5.56 4.72
CA ARG A 18 -6.75 -6.54 5.75
C ARG A 18 -6.25 -5.85 7.03
N ARG A 19 -5.31 -4.90 6.91
CA ARG A 19 -4.78 -4.15 8.05
C ARG A 19 -5.85 -3.31 8.74
N GLY A 20 -6.77 -2.72 7.98
CA GLY A 20 -7.93 -2.02 8.52
C GLY A 20 -8.81 -2.92 9.40
N LYS A 21 -9.05 -4.16 8.98
CA LYS A 21 -9.78 -5.16 9.79
C LYS A 21 -9.01 -5.51 11.07
N VAL A 22 -7.71 -5.81 10.94
CA VAL A 22 -6.84 -6.14 12.09
C VAL A 22 -6.84 -5.02 13.13
N LEU A 23 -6.73 -3.76 12.69
CA LEU A 23 -6.80 -2.60 13.58
C LEU A 23 -8.18 -2.49 14.27
N GLY A 24 -9.26 -2.77 13.55
CA GLY A 24 -10.62 -2.79 14.09
C GLY A 24 -10.88 -3.89 15.13
N GLU A 25 -10.12 -4.98 15.08
CA GLU A 25 -10.17 -6.09 16.05
C GLU A 25 -9.34 -5.84 17.31
N GLN A 26 -8.44 -4.85 17.31
CA GLN A 26 -7.62 -4.56 18.49
C GLN A 26 -8.42 -3.80 19.57
N PRO A 27 -8.07 -3.98 20.87
CA PRO A 27 -8.63 -3.19 21.95
C PRO A 27 -8.48 -1.68 21.68
N GLY A 28 -9.57 -0.94 21.85
CA GLY A 28 -9.61 0.50 21.61
C GLY A 28 -9.65 0.92 20.13
N ARG A 29 -9.73 -0.03 19.18
CA ARG A 29 -9.87 0.22 17.73
C ARG A 29 -8.90 1.31 17.23
N PRO A 30 -7.58 1.10 17.39
CA PRO A 30 -6.55 2.07 17.04
C PRO A 30 -6.76 2.62 15.62
N PRO A 31 -6.70 3.95 15.41
CA PRO A 31 -7.01 4.56 14.12
C PRO A 31 -5.91 4.35 13.07
N LYS A 32 -4.74 3.84 13.47
CA LYS A 32 -3.57 3.60 12.61
C LYS A 32 -2.61 2.59 13.23
N VAL A 33 -1.76 2.00 12.39
CA VAL A 33 -0.59 1.22 12.80
C VAL A 33 0.34 2.08 13.65
N SER A 34 0.83 1.49 14.73
CA SER A 34 1.83 2.07 15.64
C SER A 34 3.00 1.10 15.78
N ARG A 35 4.16 1.59 16.25
CA ARG A 35 5.34 0.73 16.52
C ARG A 35 4.98 -0.47 17.41
N LYS A 36 4.29 -0.22 18.53
CA LYS A 36 3.82 -1.25 19.46
C LYS A 36 2.95 -2.34 18.80
N LEU A 37 2.13 -1.98 17.82
CA LEU A 37 1.32 -2.96 17.07
C LEU A 37 2.14 -3.67 15.99
N ALA A 38 3.03 -2.95 15.31
CA ALA A 38 3.93 -3.49 14.29
C ALA A 38 4.95 -4.49 14.87
N ASP A 39 5.39 -4.29 16.11
CA ASP A 39 6.32 -5.18 16.82
C ASP A 39 5.73 -6.57 17.12
N LYS A 40 4.38 -6.70 17.07
CA LYS A 40 3.70 -7.98 17.25
C LYS A 40 3.66 -8.74 15.93
N ARG A 41 4.57 -9.72 15.77
CA ARG A 41 4.64 -10.58 14.57
C ARG A 41 3.30 -11.21 14.19
N SER A 42 2.47 -11.59 15.16
CA SER A 42 1.15 -12.21 14.92
C SER A 42 0.15 -11.29 14.22
N LEU A 43 0.34 -9.97 14.24
CA LEU A 43 -0.56 -9.02 13.57
C LEU A 43 -0.16 -8.71 12.13
N SER A 44 1.08 -9.05 11.73
CA SER A 44 1.64 -8.75 10.41
C SER A 44 1.48 -7.27 10.01
N LEU A 45 1.80 -6.35 10.93
CA LEU A 45 1.69 -4.89 10.74
C LEU A 45 3.06 -4.20 10.57
N HIS A 46 4.10 -4.96 10.23
CA HIS A 46 5.40 -4.37 9.91
C HIS A 46 5.27 -3.38 8.74
N PRO A 47 6.08 -2.31 8.70
CA PRO A 47 6.05 -1.36 7.59
C PRO A 47 6.24 -2.06 6.25
N LEU A 48 5.42 -1.71 5.27
CA LEU A 48 5.61 -2.13 3.89
C LEU A 48 6.00 -0.92 3.06
N VAL A 49 7.02 -1.11 2.22
CA VAL A 49 7.48 -0.10 1.27
C VAL A 49 7.46 -0.73 -0.11
N CYS A 50 6.70 -0.13 -1.02
CA CYS A 50 6.73 -0.45 -2.44
C CYS A 50 7.48 0.67 -3.15
N ALA A 51 8.61 0.33 -3.77
CA ALA A 51 9.39 1.26 -4.58
C ALA A 51 9.15 0.97 -6.06
N ILE A 52 8.77 2.00 -6.81
CA ILE A 52 8.63 1.96 -8.26
C ILE A 52 9.65 2.94 -8.82
N ASP A 53 10.67 2.39 -9.47
CA ASP A 53 11.67 3.16 -10.20
C ASP A 53 11.14 3.51 -11.60
N GLU A 54 11.61 4.63 -12.14
CA GLU A 54 11.12 5.21 -13.40
C GLU A 54 9.59 5.20 -13.49
N CYS A 55 8.92 5.71 -12.44
CA CYS A 55 7.48 5.55 -12.28
C CYS A 55 6.67 6.19 -13.42
N HIS A 56 7.27 7.14 -14.16
CA HIS A 56 6.67 7.71 -15.36
C HIS A 56 6.44 6.67 -16.46
N GLU A 57 7.33 5.68 -16.64
CA GLU A 57 7.16 4.58 -17.61
C GLU A 57 5.93 3.72 -17.28
N LEU A 58 5.73 3.41 -15.99
CA LEU A 58 4.56 2.67 -15.54
C LEU A 58 3.27 3.47 -15.82
N PHE A 59 3.24 4.75 -15.48
CA PHE A 59 2.02 5.57 -15.61
C PHE A 59 1.70 5.99 -17.04
N GLN A 60 2.69 6.01 -17.94
CA GLN A 60 2.51 6.30 -19.36
C GLN A 60 2.30 5.04 -20.21
N TYR A 61 2.38 3.84 -19.61
CA TYR A 61 2.20 2.60 -20.34
C TYR A 61 0.82 2.53 -21.04
N PRO A 62 0.74 2.26 -22.36
CA PRO A 62 -0.49 2.44 -23.14
C PRO A 62 -1.71 1.67 -22.61
N THR A 63 -1.50 0.45 -22.14
CA THR A 63 -2.60 -0.44 -21.72
C THR A 63 -2.97 -0.27 -20.24
N PHE A 64 -1.99 0.02 -19.39
CA PHE A 64 -2.12 -0.12 -17.93
C PHE A 64 -1.84 1.17 -17.15
N GLY A 65 -1.25 2.19 -17.78
CA GLY A 65 -0.75 3.36 -17.07
C GLY A 65 -1.83 4.15 -16.34
N LYS A 66 -3.01 4.30 -16.96
CA LYS A 66 -4.17 4.94 -16.31
C LYS A 66 -4.62 4.18 -15.05
N ARG A 67 -4.73 2.84 -15.13
CA ARG A 67 -5.11 2.00 -13.98
C ARG A 67 -4.06 2.08 -12.89
N ALA A 68 -2.77 2.00 -13.23
CA ALA A 68 -1.67 2.14 -12.29
C ALA A 68 -1.71 3.49 -11.55
N ALA A 69 -1.90 4.60 -12.28
CA ALA A 69 -2.02 5.93 -11.68
C ALA A 69 -3.21 6.04 -10.72
N GLU A 70 -4.37 5.50 -11.10
CA GLU A 70 -5.56 5.49 -10.24
C GLU A 70 -5.35 4.70 -8.95
N LEU A 71 -4.72 3.52 -9.04
CA LEU A 71 -4.40 2.68 -7.88
C LEU A 71 -3.36 3.35 -6.98
N ALA A 72 -2.29 3.90 -7.55
CA ALA A 72 -1.26 4.64 -6.81
C ALA A 72 -1.86 5.83 -6.03
N VAL A 73 -2.76 6.60 -6.65
CA VAL A 73 -3.47 7.70 -5.97
C VAL A 73 -4.32 7.22 -4.80
N ARG A 74 -5.01 6.07 -4.94
CA ARG A 74 -5.79 5.47 -3.84
C ARG A 74 -4.87 5.06 -2.68
N LEU A 75 -3.73 4.44 -3.01
CA LEU A 75 -2.73 4.02 -2.04
C LEU A 75 -2.13 5.23 -1.30
N ILE A 76 -1.71 6.27 -2.01
CA ILE A 76 -1.16 7.51 -1.44
C ILE A 76 -2.15 8.16 -0.45
N LYS A 77 -3.43 8.23 -0.81
CA LYS A 77 -4.45 8.87 0.03
C LYS A 77 -4.74 8.11 1.33
N ARG A 78 -4.50 6.80 1.38
CA ARG A 78 -5.03 5.94 2.45
C ARG A 78 -3.97 5.12 3.18
N GLY A 79 -2.89 4.70 2.51
CA GLY A 79 -1.91 3.74 3.00
C GLY A 79 -1.14 4.16 4.26
N ARG A 80 -1.01 5.46 4.53
CA ARG A 80 -0.28 5.99 5.71
C ARG A 80 -0.77 5.39 7.02
N LYS A 81 -2.08 5.27 7.22
CA LYS A 81 -2.63 4.73 8.48
C LYS A 81 -2.34 3.24 8.63
N ASP A 82 -2.22 2.53 7.51
CA ASP A 82 -2.00 1.09 7.45
C ASP A 82 -0.50 0.73 7.46
N GLY A 83 0.39 1.73 7.59
CA GLY A 83 1.83 1.51 7.61
C GLY A 83 2.41 1.07 6.26
N ILE A 84 1.75 1.47 5.17
CA ILE A 84 2.17 1.19 3.80
C ILE A 84 2.64 2.48 3.14
N VAL A 85 3.83 2.43 2.53
CA VAL A 85 4.49 3.54 1.87
C VAL A 85 4.71 3.20 0.40
N LEU A 86 4.33 4.12 -0.49
CA LEU A 86 4.69 4.07 -1.90
C LEU A 86 5.84 5.06 -2.13
N LEU A 87 6.94 4.58 -2.67
CA LEU A 87 8.10 5.36 -3.07
C LEU A 87 8.17 5.38 -4.59
N LEU A 88 8.05 6.56 -5.18
CA LEU A 88 8.04 6.78 -6.62
C LEU A 88 9.30 7.55 -7.01
N ALA A 89 10.19 6.92 -7.77
CA ALA A 89 11.40 7.54 -8.33
C ALA A 89 11.21 7.82 -9.83
N THR A 90 11.98 8.77 -10.34
CA THR A 90 11.96 9.24 -11.73
C THR A 90 13.32 9.84 -12.11
#